data_AF-A0A7X8T0T9-F1
#
_entry.id   AF-A0A7X8T0T9-F1
#
_cell.length_a   1.000
_cell.length_b   1.000
_cell.length_c   1.000
_cell.angle_alpha   90.00
_cell.angle_beta   90.00
_cell.angle_gamma   90.00
#
_symmetry.space_group_name_H-M   'P 1'
#
loop_
_entity.id
_entity.type
_entity.pdbx_description
1 polymer ?
#
loop_
_entity_poly.entity_id
_entity_poly.type
_entity_poly.pdbx_seq_one_letter_code
_entity_poly.pdbx_strand_id
1 'polypeptide(L)'
;MQTVEVEFEGSNAEGSGADLDEAIERSLLQLSQLRGKRELFVPARLKGQPEPWEKLVEIKYQADHGRGTLYARDLVEHYHGAIATVGAVASLPYGFAGRTKNAIEEVISYAILSAKSLQHFGWREIDVRADLLRTLSPTAWAKNIDVDKMLLKSSAA
;
A
#
# COMPACT_ATOMS: atom_id res chain seq x y z
N MET A 1 -23.29 0.19 -17.60
CA MET A 1 -21.84 0.05 -17.89
C MET A 1 -21.31 1.45 -18.05
N GLN A 2 -20.30 1.80 -17.24
CA GLN A 2 -19.64 3.09 -17.32
C GLN A 2 -18.19 2.89 -17.74
N THR A 3 -17.65 3.86 -18.45
CA THR A 3 -16.25 3.90 -18.85
C THR A 3 -15.58 5.11 -18.21
N VAL A 4 -14.36 4.91 -17.71
CA VAL A 4 -13.53 5.95 -17.15
C VAL A 4 -12.16 5.88 -17.82
N GLU A 5 -11.66 7.03 -18.25
CA GLU A 5 -10.27 7.21 -18.64
C GLU A 5 -9.54 7.94 -17.52
N VAL A 6 -8.36 7.46 -17.15
CA VAL A 6 -7.47 8.10 -16.17
C VAL A 6 -6.17 8.52 -16.83
N GLU A 7 -5.64 9.68 -16.43
CA GLU A 7 -4.38 10.24 -16.91
C GLU A 7 -3.46 10.56 -15.72
N PHE A 8 -2.21 10.07 -15.79
CA PHE A 8 -1.16 10.41 -14.83
C PHE A 8 0.23 10.46 -15.49
N GLU A 9 0.93 11.59 -15.32
CA GLU A 9 2.24 11.91 -15.93
C GLU A 9 2.35 11.53 -17.42
N GLY A 10 1.31 11.83 -18.21
CA GLY A 10 1.29 11.58 -19.65
C GLY A 10 1.03 10.12 -20.06
N SER A 11 0.67 9.25 -19.13
CA SER A 11 0.14 7.92 -19.41
C SER A 11 -1.36 7.90 -19.19
N ASN A 12 -2.09 7.26 -20.10
CA ASN A 12 -3.55 7.13 -20.04
C ASN A 12 -3.95 5.66 -19.98
N ALA A 13 -5.04 5.38 -19.27
CA ALA A 13 -5.66 4.07 -19.23
C ALA A 13 -7.18 4.19 -19.17
N GLU A 14 -7.87 3.28 -19.85
CA GLU A 14 -9.33 3.21 -19.85
C GLU A 14 -9.78 1.95 -19.11
N GLY A 15 -10.77 2.07 -18.24
CA GLY A 15 -11.42 0.95 -17.56
C GLY A 15 -12.93 1.05 -17.63
N SER A 16 -13.60 -0.09 -17.72
CA SER A 16 -15.07 -0.17 -17.75
C SER A 16 -15.61 -1.10 -16.66
N GLY A 17 -16.72 -0.69 -16.04
CA GLY A 17 -17.34 -1.39 -14.91
C GLY A 17 -18.86 -1.31 -14.90
N ALA A 18 -19.49 -2.06 -13.99
CA ALA A 18 -20.92 -1.99 -13.76
C ALA A 18 -21.34 -0.61 -13.23
N ASP A 19 -20.51 -0.03 -12.37
CA ASP A 19 -20.61 1.31 -11.80
C ASP A 19 -19.31 2.10 -11.97
N LEU A 20 -19.33 3.35 -11.49
CA LEU A 20 -18.19 4.27 -11.57
C LEU A 20 -16.98 3.79 -10.75
N ASP A 21 -17.22 3.22 -9.56
CA ASP A 21 -16.15 2.79 -8.67
C ASP A 21 -15.38 1.62 -9.28
N GLU A 22 -16.10 0.63 -9.82
CA GLU A 22 -15.47 -0.50 -10.53
C GLU A 22 -14.73 -0.04 -11.79
N ALA A 23 -15.29 0.92 -12.54
CA ALA A 23 -14.62 1.49 -13.70
C ALA A 23 -13.32 2.21 -13.31
N ILE A 24 -13.32 3.00 -12.22
CA ILE A 24 -12.12 3.66 -11.67
C ILE A 24 -11.08 2.62 -11.23
N GLU A 25 -11.48 1.62 -10.45
CA GLU A 25 -10.56 0.57 -9.97
C GLU A 25 -9.85 -0.14 -11.12
N ARG A 26 -10.60 -0.51 -12.17
CA ARG A 26 -10.03 -1.13 -13.38
C ARG A 26 -9.13 -0.18 -14.17
N SER A 27 -9.51 1.09 -14.29
CA SER A 27 -8.71 2.11 -14.98
C SER A 27 -7.37 2.32 -14.29
N LEU A 28 -7.36 2.39 -12.96
CA LEU A 28 -6.14 2.55 -12.15
C LEU A 28 -5.25 1.31 -12.22
N LEU A 29 -5.84 0.11 -12.15
CA LEU A 29 -5.09 -1.13 -12.30
C LEU A 29 -4.40 -1.19 -13.68
N GLN A 30 -5.12 -0.84 -14.75
CA GLN A 30 -4.57 -0.79 -16.10
C GLN A 30 -3.49 0.29 -16.23
N LEU A 31 -3.67 1.46 -15.63
CA LEU A 31 -2.69 2.53 -15.59
C LEU A 31 -1.37 2.06 -14.95
N SER A 32 -1.45 1.40 -13.78
CA SER A 32 -0.28 0.84 -13.10
C SER A 32 0.44 -0.21 -13.94
N GLN A 33 -0.30 -1.08 -14.63
CA GLN A 33 0.28 -2.08 -15.52
C GLN A 33 0.98 -1.45 -16.73
N LEU A 34 0.33 -0.48 -17.39
CA LEU A 34 0.88 0.19 -18.58
C LEU A 34 2.14 0.97 -18.26
N ARG A 35 2.17 1.64 -17.10
CA ARG A 35 3.33 2.43 -16.69
C ARG A 35 4.52 1.55 -16.34
N GLY A 36 4.31 0.32 -15.85
CA GLY A 36 5.38 -0.64 -15.56
C GLY A 36 6.40 -0.15 -14.53
N LYS A 37 6.10 0.93 -13.80
CA LYS A 37 7.02 1.58 -12.84
C LYS A 37 7.01 0.92 -11.46
N ARG A 38 6.53 -0.32 -11.35
CA ARG A 38 6.42 -1.03 -10.08
C ARG A 38 5.58 -0.27 -9.05
N GLU A 39 4.45 0.25 -9.48
CA GLU A 39 3.45 0.92 -8.64
C GLU A 39 2.11 0.17 -8.72
N LEU A 40 1.24 0.35 -7.71
CA LEU A 40 -0.13 -0.14 -7.78
C LEU A 40 -1.08 0.91 -7.20
N PHE A 41 -1.79 1.60 -8.09
CA PHE A 41 -2.74 2.63 -7.71
C PHE A 41 -4.08 2.03 -7.31
N VAL A 42 -4.58 2.43 -6.14
CA VAL A 42 -5.93 2.14 -5.68
C VAL A 42 -6.64 3.44 -5.30
N PRO A 43 -7.96 3.55 -5.48
CA PRO A 43 -8.68 4.78 -5.15
C PRO A 43 -8.59 5.08 -3.65
N ALA A 44 -8.28 6.34 -3.31
CA ALA A 44 -8.28 6.82 -1.94
C ALA A 44 -9.71 7.15 -1.52
N ARG A 45 -10.28 6.36 -0.61
CA ARG A 45 -11.62 6.62 -0.05
C ARG A 45 -11.51 7.66 1.06
N LEU A 46 -11.51 8.94 0.68
CA LEU A 46 -11.39 10.06 1.60
C LEU A 46 -12.75 10.47 2.19
N LYS A 47 -12.76 10.85 3.47
CA LYS A 47 -13.88 11.57 4.09
C LYS A 47 -13.53 13.06 4.17
N GLY A 48 -13.64 13.77 3.05
CA GLY A 48 -13.27 15.18 2.93
C GLY A 48 -12.02 15.39 2.09
N GLN A 49 -11.29 16.48 2.34
CA GLN A 49 -10.04 16.77 1.64
C GLN A 49 -8.90 15.89 2.17
N PRO A 50 -7.91 15.56 1.32
CA PRO A 50 -6.68 14.92 1.77
C PRO A 50 -6.02 15.72 2.89
N GLU A 51 -5.58 15.03 3.94
CA GLU A 51 -4.74 15.66 4.95
C GLU A 51 -3.30 15.81 4.44
N PRO A 52 -2.54 16.82 4.89
CA PRO A 52 -1.19 17.09 4.37
C PRO A 52 -0.18 15.94 4.53
N TRP A 53 -0.43 15.02 5.46
CA TRP A 53 0.42 13.85 5.72
C TRP A 53 0.01 12.61 4.90
N GLU A 54 -1.15 12.64 4.22
CA GLU A 54 -1.55 11.55 3.34
C GLU A 54 -0.75 11.63 2.04
N LYS A 55 0.13 10.65 1.83
CA LYS A 55 0.79 10.47 0.54
C LYS A 55 -0.23 9.96 -0.49
N LEU A 56 -0.85 10.89 -1.19
CA LEU A 56 -1.79 10.61 -2.27
C LEU A 56 -1.23 11.08 -3.60
N VAL A 57 -1.66 10.39 -4.65
CA VAL A 57 -1.37 10.72 -6.04
C VAL A 57 -2.61 11.34 -6.65
N GLU A 58 -2.46 12.54 -7.20
CA GLU A 58 -3.52 13.20 -7.95
C GLU A 58 -3.56 12.63 -9.37
N ILE A 59 -4.68 12.03 -9.74
CA ILE A 59 -4.91 11.43 -11.05
C ILE A 59 -6.08 12.13 -11.70
N LYS A 60 -5.91 12.59 -12.94
CA LYS A 60 -7.03 13.15 -13.69
C LYS A 60 -7.90 12.03 -14.20
N TYR A 61 -9.21 12.25 -14.24
CA TYR A 61 -10.12 11.30 -14.85
C TYR A 61 -11.16 11.98 -15.72
N GLN A 62 -11.65 11.22 -16.70
CA GLN A 62 -12.76 11.56 -17.57
C GLN A 62 -13.74 10.40 -17.60
N ALA A 63 -15.00 10.69 -17.33
CA ALA A 63 -16.13 9.76 -17.40
C ALA A 63 -17.21 10.35 -18.33
N ASP A 64 -18.21 9.53 -18.67
CA ASP A 64 -19.32 9.90 -19.58
C ASP A 64 -20.05 11.20 -19.19
N HIS A 65 -20.02 11.58 -17.91
CA HIS A 65 -20.76 12.72 -17.36
C HIS A 65 -19.89 13.82 -16.77
N GLY A 66 -18.57 13.75 -16.93
CA GLY A 66 -17.69 14.80 -16.43
C GLY A 66 -16.22 14.41 -16.33
N ARG A 67 -15.40 15.40 -16.02
CA ARG A 67 -13.96 15.26 -15.76
C ARG A 67 -13.65 15.79 -14.37
N GLY A 68 -12.61 15.25 -13.74
CA GLY A 68 -12.19 15.70 -12.41
C GLY A 68 -10.82 15.18 -12.03
N THR A 69 -10.52 15.33 -10.74
CA THR A 69 -9.33 14.77 -10.10
C THR A 69 -9.79 13.71 -9.11
N LEU A 70 -9.20 12.53 -9.22
CA LEU A 70 -9.30 11.49 -8.21
C LEU A 70 -7.98 11.42 -7.44
N TYR A 71 -8.06 11.02 -6.18
CA TYR A 71 -6.89 10.74 -5.36
C TYR A 71 -6.70 9.23 -5.30
N ALA A 72 -5.48 8.78 -5.56
CA ALA A 72 -5.09 7.38 -5.46
C ALA A 72 -3.96 7.19 -4.45
N ARG A 73 -3.80 5.98 -3.94
CA ARG A 73 -2.65 5.55 -3.13
C ARG A 73 -1.80 4.58 -3.95
N ASP A 74 -0.48 4.71 -3.87
CA ASP A 74 0.43 3.67 -4.36
C ASP A 74 0.66 2.63 -3.26
N LEU A 75 0.00 1.47 -3.39
CA LEU A 75 0.11 0.41 -2.39
C LEU A 75 1.54 -0.12 -2.24
N VAL A 76 2.36 -0.05 -3.30
CA VAL A 76 3.75 -0.51 -3.26
C VAL A 76 4.59 0.43 -2.39
N GLU A 77 4.44 1.75 -2.59
CA GLU A 77 5.07 2.75 -1.72
C GLU A 77 4.62 2.58 -0.27
N HIS A 78 3.32 2.35 -0.03
CA HIS A 78 2.78 2.11 1.31
C HIS A 78 3.43 0.89 1.99
N TYR A 79 3.59 -0.21 1.26
CA TYR A 79 4.27 -1.41 1.76
C TYR A 79 5.74 -1.13 2.11
N HIS A 80 6.49 -0.48 1.22
CA HIS A 80 7.88 -0.11 1.49
C HIS A 80 8.01 0.86 2.66
N GLY A 81 7.09 1.82 2.78
CA GLY A 81 6.99 2.72 3.93
C GLY A 81 6.73 1.99 5.24
N ALA A 82 5.88 0.96 5.23
CA ALA A 82 5.64 0.11 6.39
C ALA A 82 6.91 -0.65 6.80
N ILE A 83 7.61 -1.28 5.85
CA ILE A 83 8.88 -1.97 6.12
C ILE A 83 9.94 -1.00 6.66
N ALA A 84 10.08 0.19 6.07
CA ALA A 84 11.02 1.21 6.56
C ALA A 84 10.67 1.65 7.99
N THR A 85 9.38 1.78 8.30
CA THR A 85 8.91 2.14 9.64
C THR A 85 9.21 1.05 10.66
N VAL A 86 9.11 -0.24 10.30
CA VAL A 86 9.57 -1.35 11.17
C VAL A 86 11.04 -1.14 11.55
N GLY A 87 11.90 -0.87 10.57
CA GLY A 87 13.33 -0.62 10.79
C GLY A 87 13.59 0.60 11.68
N ALA A 88 12.89 1.69 11.43
CA ALA A 88 13.01 2.92 12.22
C ALA A 88 12.61 2.71 13.68
N VAL A 89 11.44 2.10 13.92
CA VAL A 89 10.93 1.80 15.27
C VAL A 89 11.84 0.80 16.00
N ALA A 90 12.30 -0.24 15.31
CA ALA A 90 13.20 -1.24 15.88
C ALA A 90 14.59 -0.70 16.22
N SER A 91 15.00 0.40 15.58
CA SER A 91 16.32 1.04 15.78
C SER A 91 16.29 2.21 16.77
N LEU A 92 15.16 2.51 17.40
CA LEU A 92 15.05 3.60 18.37
C LEU A 92 16.00 3.36 19.57
N PRO A 93 16.99 4.24 19.83
CA PRO A 93 18.04 4.00 20.83
C PRO A 93 17.53 3.80 22.26
N TYR A 94 16.45 4.51 22.61
CA TYR A 94 15.83 4.44 23.93
C TYR A 94 14.51 3.65 23.92
N GLY A 95 14.08 3.20 22.74
CA GLY A 95 12.77 2.59 22.53
C GLY A 95 11.60 3.45 23.02
N PHE A 96 10.44 2.81 23.17
CA PHE A 96 9.30 3.31 23.93
C PHE A 96 9.25 2.56 25.26
N ALA A 97 9.21 3.27 26.39
CA ALA A 97 9.25 2.73 27.75
C ALA A 97 8.42 1.43 27.95
N GLY A 98 9.05 0.26 27.77
CA GLY A 98 8.43 -1.06 27.82
C GLY A 98 7.44 -1.40 26.68
N ARG A 99 7.22 -0.51 25.70
CA ARG A 99 6.24 -0.66 24.61
C ARG A 99 6.85 -0.84 23.23
N THR A 100 8.18 -0.74 23.09
CA THR A 100 8.86 -0.85 21.77
C THR A 100 8.48 -2.14 21.05
N LYS A 101 8.42 -3.27 21.76
CA LYS A 101 8.03 -4.56 21.16
C LYS A 101 6.66 -4.48 20.51
N ASN A 102 5.66 -3.99 21.24
CA ASN A 102 4.29 -3.88 20.74
C ASN A 102 4.21 -2.92 19.55
N ALA A 103 4.93 -1.79 19.60
CA ALA A 103 4.98 -0.85 18.49
C ALA A 103 5.59 -1.49 17.23
N ILE A 104 6.66 -2.28 17.37
CA ILE A 104 7.23 -3.05 16.26
C ILE A 104 6.20 -4.04 15.71
N GLU A 105 5.54 -4.81 16.59
CA GLU A 105 4.52 -5.79 16.20
C GLU A 105 3.31 -5.13 15.50
N GLU A 106 2.87 -3.95 15.93
CA GLU A 106 1.80 -3.21 15.27
C GLU A 106 2.18 -2.80 13.84
N VAL A 107 3.39 -2.25 13.65
CA VAL A 107 3.86 -1.85 12.32
C VAL A 107 4.11 -3.07 11.42
N ILE A 108 4.62 -4.18 11.98
CA ILE A 108 4.75 -5.44 11.23
C ILE A 108 3.38 -5.95 10.78
N SER A 109 2.37 -5.88 11.63
CA SER A 109 1.00 -6.30 11.28
C SER A 109 0.48 -5.47 10.11
N TYR A 110 0.73 -4.16 10.12
CA TYR A 110 0.41 -3.29 8.99
C TYR A 110 1.18 -3.66 7.71
N ALA A 111 2.49 -3.91 7.79
CA ALA A 111 3.28 -4.34 6.64
C ALA A 111 2.77 -5.66 6.03
N ILE A 112 2.38 -6.63 6.86
CA ILE A 112 1.80 -7.90 6.42
C ILE A 112 0.46 -7.67 5.71
N LEU A 113 -0.42 -6.84 6.25
CA LEU A 113 -1.70 -6.53 5.61
C LEU A 113 -1.51 -5.83 4.27
N SER A 114 -0.59 -4.86 4.18
CA SER A 114 -0.23 -4.19 2.92
C SER A 114 0.31 -5.18 1.88
N ALA A 115 1.19 -6.10 2.29
CA ALA A 115 1.69 -7.15 1.40
C ALA A 115 0.57 -8.07 0.90
N LYS A 116 -0.38 -8.45 1.76
CA LYS A 116 -1.54 -9.25 1.36
C LYS A 116 -2.44 -8.53 0.37
N SER A 117 -2.70 -7.23 0.59
CA SER A 117 -3.45 -6.41 -0.37
C SER A 117 -2.75 -6.39 -1.73
N LEU A 118 -1.44 -6.17 -1.77
CA LEU A 118 -0.67 -6.22 -3.02
C LEU A 118 -0.77 -7.59 -3.70
N GLN A 119 -0.56 -8.68 -2.95
CA GLN A 119 -0.68 -10.04 -3.47
C GLN A 119 -2.08 -10.35 -4.02
N HIS A 120 -3.14 -9.84 -3.38
CA HIS A 120 -4.52 -9.95 -3.86
C HIS A 120 -4.71 -9.30 -5.24
N PHE A 121 -4.07 -8.15 -5.47
CA PHE A 121 -4.06 -7.45 -6.76
C PHE A 121 -3.02 -7.99 -7.76
N GLY A 122 -2.47 -9.20 -7.52
CA GLY A 122 -1.58 -9.89 -8.46
C GLY A 122 -0.10 -9.58 -8.31
N TRP A 123 0.29 -8.77 -7.31
CA TRP A 123 1.69 -8.47 -7.03
C TRP A 123 2.36 -9.59 -6.21
N ARG A 124 2.89 -10.59 -6.92
CA ARG A 124 3.50 -11.80 -6.30
C ARG A 124 4.99 -11.68 -5.99
N GLU A 125 5.67 -10.60 -6.42
CA GLU A 125 7.11 -10.39 -6.17
C GLU A 125 7.43 -10.04 -4.70
N ILE A 126 6.42 -9.85 -3.86
CA ILE A 126 6.59 -9.42 -2.46
C ILE A 126 6.81 -10.63 -1.55
N ASP A 127 8.00 -10.68 -0.94
CA ASP A 127 8.33 -11.58 0.16
C ASP A 127 8.43 -10.78 1.48
N VAL A 128 7.25 -10.55 2.08
CA VAL A 128 7.14 -9.82 3.35
C VAL A 128 7.90 -10.50 4.49
N ARG A 129 8.04 -11.82 4.45
CA ARG A 129 8.81 -12.55 5.46
C ARG A 129 10.28 -12.18 5.35
N ALA A 130 10.86 -12.31 4.16
CA ALA A 130 12.26 -11.99 3.92
C ALA A 130 12.55 -10.51 4.17
N ASP A 131 11.66 -9.61 3.74
CA ASP A 131 11.82 -8.17 3.93
C ASP A 131 11.83 -7.80 5.42
N LEU A 132 10.90 -8.35 6.22
CA LEU A 132 10.85 -8.14 7.66
C LEU A 132 12.07 -8.71 8.38
N LEU A 133 12.48 -9.93 8.06
CA LEU A 133 13.67 -10.55 8.65
C LEU A 133 14.94 -9.75 8.33
N ARG A 134 15.10 -9.30 7.08
CA ARG A 134 16.20 -8.45 6.67
C ARG A 134 16.20 -7.13 7.46
N THR A 135 15.04 -6.48 7.56
CA THR A 135 14.89 -5.21 8.29
C THR A 135 15.16 -5.32 9.78
N LEU A 136 14.77 -6.43 10.41
CA LEU A 136 15.00 -6.67 11.83
C LEU A 136 16.42 -7.17 12.13
N SER A 137 17.10 -7.81 11.17
CA SER A 137 18.41 -8.44 11.37
C SER A 137 19.50 -7.56 12.00
N PRO A 138 19.63 -6.24 11.68
CA PRO A 138 20.63 -5.39 12.34
C PRO A 138 20.20 -4.88 13.73
N THR A 139 19.01 -5.23 14.21
CA THR A 139 18.42 -4.68 15.44
C THR A 139 18.46 -5.69 16.59
N ALA A 140 18.34 -5.19 17.83
CA ALA A 140 18.21 -6.03 19.02
C ALA A 140 16.93 -6.91 19.03
N TRP A 141 16.01 -6.69 18.09
CA TRP A 141 14.72 -7.36 18.00
C TRP A 141 14.71 -8.61 17.13
N ALA A 142 15.79 -8.87 16.38
CA ALA A 142 15.88 -10.00 15.45
C ALA A 142 15.53 -11.37 16.07
N LYS A 143 15.80 -11.56 17.37
CA LYS A 143 15.48 -12.80 18.11
C LYS A 143 14.20 -12.72 18.95
N ASN A 144 13.67 -11.52 19.16
CA ASN A 144 12.57 -11.25 20.10
C ASN A 144 11.20 -11.12 19.41
N ILE A 145 11.22 -10.90 18.10
CA ILE A 145 10.05 -10.79 17.23
C ILE A 145 9.96 -12.06 16.38
N ASP A 146 8.87 -12.78 16.54
CA ASP A 146 8.58 -14.00 15.79
C ASP A 146 7.73 -13.65 14.55
N VAL A 147 8.41 -13.33 13.44
CA VAL A 147 7.77 -12.93 12.18
C VAL A 147 6.87 -14.04 11.63
N ASP A 148 7.26 -15.31 11.77
CA ASP A 148 6.49 -16.45 11.29
C ASP A 148 5.17 -16.59 12.04
N LYS A 149 5.20 -16.47 13.37
CA LYS A 149 3.98 -16.43 14.20
C LYS A 149 3.08 -15.25 13.84
N MET A 150 3.65 -14.09 13.52
CA MET A 150 2.86 -12.93 13.10
C MET A 150 2.19 -13.14 11.75
N LEU A 151 2.89 -13.72 10.77
CA LEU A 151 2.31 -14.09 9.47
C LEU A 151 1.16 -15.08 9.61
N LEU A 152 1.30 -16.08 10.49
CA LEU A 152 0.24 -17.05 10.79
C LEU A 152 -1.00 -16.39 11.40
N LYS A 153 -0.84 -15.53 12.41
CA LYS A 153 -1.96 -14.81 13.03
C LYS A 153 -2.75 -13.99 12.02
N SER A 154 -2.06 -13.26 11.15
CA SER A 154 -2.71 -12.43 10.14
C SER A 154 -3.36 -13.24 9.02
N SER A 155 -3.13 -14.55 8.93
CA SER A 155 -3.70 -15.46 7.92
C SER A 155 -4.96 -16.20 8.37
N ALA A 156 -5.29 -16.12 9.66
CA ALA A 156 -6.55 -16.62 10.21
C ALA A 156 -7.67 -15.56 10.23
N ALA A 157 -7.37 -14.33 9.79
CA ALA A 157 -8.30 -13.20 9.65
C ALA A 157 -8.62 -12.97 8.18
#